data_AF-A0A2E9C7D6-F1
#
_entry.id   AF-A0A2E9C7D6-F1
#
_cell.length_a   1.000
_cell.length_b   1.000
_cell.length_c   1.000
_cell.angle_alpha   90.00
_cell.angle_beta   90.00
_cell.angle_gamma   90.00
#
_symmetry.space_group_name_H-M   'P 1'
#
loop_
_entity.id
_entity.type
_entity.pdbx_description
1 polymer ?
#
loop_
_entity_poly.entity_id
_entity_poly.type
_entity_poly.pdbx_seq_one_letter_code
_entity_poly.pdbx_strand_id
1 'polypeptide(L)'
;MVKIFFDELKKKRNKLLYTNEPKHKNLYLKNLRAKRKYFKSQYEKYLNNIFIQKCDYSVSACAIKYVSKKNNLVLTLILQDYTTEEGSEIYTTWEFFLYNKFNDEYNDSKFFTSTSTAFMYFIDLIKSL
;
A
#
# COMPACT_ATOMS: atom_id res chain seq x y z
N MET A 1 -57.50 16.66 -3.86
CA MET A 1 -56.68 17.32 -4.90
C MET A 1 -55.53 18.04 -4.22
N VAL A 2 -54.36 17.42 -4.13
CA VAL A 2 -53.10 18.09 -3.77
C VAL A 2 -52.01 17.43 -4.61
N LYS A 3 -51.85 17.93 -5.83
CA LYS A 3 -50.89 17.47 -6.84
C LYS A 3 -49.62 18.33 -6.83
N ILE A 4 -49.30 18.93 -5.68
CA ILE A 4 -48.27 19.97 -5.56
C ILE A 4 -47.00 19.43 -4.89
N PHE A 5 -47.11 18.45 -3.99
CA PHE A 5 -45.95 18.01 -3.19
C PHE A 5 -44.93 17.17 -3.98
N PHE A 6 -45.37 16.41 -4.98
CA PHE A 6 -44.46 15.55 -5.77
C PHE A 6 -43.68 16.32 -6.84
N ASP A 7 -44.20 17.43 -7.35
CA ASP A 7 -43.52 18.21 -8.38
C ASP A 7 -42.40 19.09 -7.80
N GLU A 8 -42.53 19.55 -6.55
CA GLU A 8 -41.43 20.25 -5.86
C GLU A 8 -40.26 19.32 -5.51
N LEU A 9 -40.54 18.07 -5.12
CA LEU A 9 -39.50 17.06 -4.89
C LEU A 9 -38.78 16.66 -6.19
N LYS A 10 -39.46 16.69 -7.35
CA LYS A 10 -38.81 16.48 -8.65
C LYS A 10 -37.89 17.64 -9.04
N LYS A 11 -38.27 18.89 -8.75
CA LYS A 11 -37.40 20.06 -9.02
C LYS A 11 -36.19 20.13 -8.11
N LYS A 12 -36.26 19.58 -6.89
CA LYS A 12 -35.08 19.39 -6.01
C LYS A 12 -34.32 18.09 -6.28
N ARG A 13 -34.41 17.52 -7.50
CA ARG A 13 -33.32 16.70 -8.06
C ARG A 13 -32.13 17.57 -8.51
N ASN A 14 -31.69 18.48 -7.65
CA ASN A 14 -30.24 18.51 -7.42
C ASN A 14 -29.94 17.21 -6.69
N LYS A 15 -29.86 16.11 -7.46
CA LYS A 15 -28.96 15.03 -7.07
C LYS A 15 -27.68 15.79 -6.75
N LEU A 16 -27.32 15.88 -5.47
CA LEU A 16 -25.92 15.91 -5.15
C LEU A 16 -25.36 14.72 -5.91
N LEU A 17 -24.74 15.03 -7.05
CA LEU A 17 -23.88 14.11 -7.76
C LEU A 17 -22.75 13.89 -6.77
N TYR A 18 -22.97 12.99 -5.81
CA TYR A 18 -21.88 12.27 -5.18
C TYR A 18 -21.27 11.43 -6.30
N THR A 19 -20.46 12.09 -7.13
CA THR A 19 -19.51 11.40 -7.97
C THR A 19 -18.52 10.78 -7.00
N ASN A 20 -18.64 9.47 -6.77
CA ASN A 20 -17.52 8.67 -6.28
C ASN A 20 -16.36 8.66 -7.29
N GLU A 21 -16.54 9.27 -8.47
CA GLU A 21 -15.48 9.54 -9.43
C GLU A 21 -14.77 10.87 -9.08
N PRO A 22 -13.45 10.86 -8.84
CA PRO A 22 -12.69 12.10 -8.69
C PRO A 22 -12.82 12.95 -9.97
N LYS A 23 -12.97 14.27 -9.82
CA LYS A 23 -13.10 15.24 -10.93
C LYS A 23 -11.96 15.19 -11.97
N HIS A 24 -10.87 14.51 -11.66
CA HIS A 24 -9.76 14.20 -12.57
C HIS A 24 -9.66 12.68 -12.81
N LYS A 25 -10.28 12.21 -13.90
CA LYS A 25 -10.52 10.79 -14.22
C LYS A 25 -9.29 9.86 -14.32
N ASN A 26 -8.05 10.37 -14.26
CA ASN A 26 -6.84 9.58 -14.54
C ASN A 26 -5.72 9.67 -13.50
N LEU A 27 -5.81 10.51 -12.46
CA LEU A 27 -4.70 10.70 -11.50
C LEU A 27 -4.52 9.50 -10.57
N TYR A 28 -5.60 8.96 -9.99
CA TYR A 28 -5.52 7.81 -9.07
C TYR A 28 -4.92 6.56 -9.73
N LEU A 29 -5.41 6.20 -10.93
CA LEU A 29 -4.90 5.05 -11.68
C LEU A 29 -3.45 5.27 -12.15
N LYS A 30 -3.10 6.50 -12.54
CA LYS A 30 -1.71 6.88 -12.89
C LYS A 30 -0.79 6.73 -11.68
N ASN A 31 -1.21 7.22 -10.51
CA ASN A 31 -0.45 7.14 -9.27
C ASN A 31 -0.28 5.68 -8.82
N LEU A 32 -1.33 4.85 -8.91
CA LEU A 32 -1.23 3.42 -8.60
C LEU A 32 -0.27 2.68 -9.54
N ARG A 33 -0.33 2.96 -10.85
CA ARG A 33 0.62 2.38 -11.83
C ARG A 33 2.05 2.81 -11.53
N ALA A 34 2.26 4.09 -11.23
CA ALA A 34 3.57 4.63 -10.89
C ALA A 34 4.11 4.01 -9.60
N LYS A 35 3.27 3.89 -8.56
CA LYS A 35 3.56 3.21 -7.30
C LYS A 35 4.00 1.76 -7.53
N ARG A 36 3.26 1.00 -8.33
CA ARG A 36 3.59 -0.40 -8.65
C ARG A 36 4.91 -0.52 -9.43
N LYS A 37 5.14 0.37 -10.39
CA LYS A 37 6.39 0.43 -11.15
C LYS A 37 7.58 0.76 -10.26
N TYR A 38 7.41 1.72 -9.35
CA TYR A 38 8.42 2.08 -8.36
C TYR A 38 8.68 0.91 -7.40
N PHE A 39 7.64 0.30 -6.83
CA PHE A 39 7.79 -0.87 -5.97
C PHE A 39 8.61 -1.97 -6.66
N LYS A 40 8.22 -2.32 -7.89
CA LYS A 40 8.92 -3.34 -8.68
C LYS A 40 10.39 -2.99 -8.89
N SER A 41 10.69 -1.75 -9.29
CA SER A 41 12.08 -1.32 -9.55
C SER A 41 12.93 -1.28 -8.30
N GLN A 42 12.36 -0.97 -7.13
CA GLN A 42 13.09 -1.07 -5.86
C GLN A 42 13.30 -2.52 -5.46
N TYR A 43 12.27 -3.37 -5.52
CA TYR A 43 12.37 -4.79 -5.20
C TYR A 43 13.43 -5.52 -6.05
N GLU A 44 13.49 -5.24 -7.36
CA GLU A 44 14.44 -5.85 -8.28
C GLU A 44 15.91 -5.63 -7.87
N LYS A 45 16.23 -4.49 -7.23
CA LYS A 45 17.59 -4.21 -6.72
C LYS A 45 18.04 -5.18 -5.63
N TYR A 46 17.09 -5.84 -4.94
CA TYR A 46 17.36 -6.74 -3.83
C TYR A 46 17.19 -8.22 -4.18
N LEU A 47 16.88 -8.57 -5.44
CA LEU A 47 16.65 -9.96 -5.86
C LEU A 47 17.86 -10.89 -5.66
N ASN A 48 19.08 -10.34 -5.65
CA ASN A 48 20.30 -11.12 -5.40
C ASN A 48 20.52 -11.41 -3.90
N ASN A 49 19.73 -10.80 -3.01
CA ASN A 49 19.83 -11.04 -1.57
C ASN A 49 19.15 -12.38 -1.21
N ILE A 50 19.90 -13.29 -0.60
CA ILE A 50 19.45 -14.64 -0.24
C ILE A 50 18.21 -14.67 0.68
N PHE A 51 17.98 -13.63 1.48
CA PHE A 51 16.81 -13.55 2.37
C PHE A 51 15.57 -13.08 1.61
N ILE A 52 15.75 -12.14 0.67
CA ILE A 52 14.68 -11.64 -0.20
C ILE A 52 14.20 -12.73 -1.17
N GLN A 53 15.10 -13.60 -1.65
CA GLN A 53 14.72 -14.75 -2.48
C GLN A 53 13.78 -15.74 -1.79
N LYS A 54 13.78 -15.78 -0.45
CA LYS A 54 12.88 -16.63 0.34
C LYS A 54 11.53 -15.96 0.62
N CYS A 55 11.33 -14.73 0.16
CA CYS A 55 10.12 -13.98 0.39
C CYS A 55 9.14 -14.14 -0.78
N ASP A 56 7.86 -14.20 -0.46
CA ASP A 56 6.80 -13.98 -1.42
C ASP A 56 6.67 -12.48 -1.68
N TYR A 57 6.28 -12.08 -2.89
CA TYR A 57 6.01 -10.68 -3.20
C TYR A 57 4.79 -10.52 -4.12
N SER A 58 4.15 -9.37 -4.04
CA SER A 58 3.04 -9.00 -4.91
C SER A 58 3.21 -7.57 -5.40
N VAL A 59 3.47 -7.42 -6.71
CA VAL A 59 3.51 -6.11 -7.35
C VAL A 59 2.14 -5.44 -7.30
N SER A 60 1.05 -6.20 -7.34
CA SER A 60 -0.30 -5.65 -7.30
C SER A 60 -0.64 -4.97 -5.97
N ALA A 61 -0.16 -5.56 -4.87
CA ALA A 61 -0.31 -5.06 -3.51
C ALA A 61 0.87 -4.20 -3.03
N CYS A 62 1.95 -4.12 -3.82
CA CYS A 62 3.22 -3.50 -3.45
C CYS A 62 3.78 -4.00 -2.12
N ALA A 63 3.77 -5.33 -1.93
CA ALA A 63 4.10 -5.97 -0.67
C ALA A 63 5.13 -7.09 -0.85
N ILE A 64 5.97 -7.27 0.17
CA ILE A 64 6.94 -8.37 0.33
C ILE A 64 6.61 -9.05 1.66
N LYS A 65 6.62 -10.38 1.67
CA LYS A 65 6.23 -11.18 2.83
C LYS A 65 7.22 -12.31 3.05
N TYR A 66 7.67 -12.44 4.29
CA TYR A 66 8.44 -13.58 4.76
C TYR A 66 7.66 -14.35 5.81
N VAL A 67 7.71 -15.68 5.74
CA VAL A 67 7.03 -16.56 6.70
C VAL A 67 8.09 -17.42 7.39
N SER A 68 8.35 -17.14 8.67
CA SER A 68 9.19 -18.00 9.50
C SER A 68 8.37 -19.18 9.99
N LYS A 69 8.68 -20.39 9.48
CA LYS A 69 8.06 -21.63 9.94
C LYS A 69 8.46 -22.00 11.37
N LYS A 70 9.70 -21.66 11.76
CA LYS A 70 10.25 -22.00 13.07
C LYS A 70 9.56 -21.24 14.20
N ASN A 71 9.29 -19.94 13.97
CA ASN A 71 8.80 -19.05 15.03
C ASN A 71 7.31 -18.71 14.87
N ASN A 72 6.62 -19.26 13.85
CA ASN A 72 5.22 -18.92 13.50
C ASN A 72 4.99 -17.41 13.27
N LEU A 73 6.03 -16.71 12.80
CA LEU A 73 5.97 -15.27 12.54
C LEU A 73 5.84 -14.99 11.04
N VAL A 74 5.11 -13.93 10.72
CA VAL A 74 4.98 -13.38 9.37
C VAL A 74 5.46 -11.94 9.40
N LEU A 75 6.46 -11.66 8.58
CA LEU A 75 7.00 -10.33 8.40
C LEU A 75 6.50 -9.81 7.07
N THR A 76 5.93 -8.60 7.06
CA THR A 76 5.42 -7.99 5.83
C THR A 76 5.99 -6.59 5.69
N LEU A 77 6.47 -6.25 4.49
CA LEU A 77 6.90 -4.91 4.12
C LEU A 77 6.05 -4.42 2.95
N ILE A 78 5.34 -3.31 3.11
CA ILE A 78 4.39 -2.77 2.14
C ILE A 78 4.77 -1.34 1.79
N LEU A 79 4.77 -0.99 0.51
CA LEU A 79 4.79 0.41 0.09
C LEU A 79 3.36 0.97 0.23
N GLN A 80 3.11 1.83 1.21
CA GLN A 80 1.80 2.45 1.47
C GLN A 80 1.55 3.64 0.56
N ASP A 81 2.49 4.58 0.52
CA ASP A 81 2.35 5.80 -0.26
C ASP A 81 3.51 5.96 -1.25
N TYR A 82 3.16 6.48 -2.42
CA TYR A 82 4.11 6.87 -3.45
C TYR A 82 3.54 8.06 -4.22
N THR A 83 4.26 9.17 -4.17
CA THR A 83 3.94 10.38 -4.93
C THR A 83 5.21 10.93 -5.56
N THR A 84 5.08 11.35 -6.81
CA THR A 84 6.03 12.24 -7.47
C THR A 84 5.27 13.55 -7.70
N GLU A 85 5.42 14.52 -6.80
CA GLU A 85 4.86 15.85 -7.09
C GLU A 85 5.66 16.47 -8.25
N GLU A 86 5.01 17.35 -9.01
CA GLU A 86 5.61 18.13 -10.08
C GLU A 86 6.65 19.10 -9.48
N GLY A 87 7.83 18.59 -9.13
CA GLY A 87 8.83 19.36 -8.38
C GLY A 87 10.07 18.60 -7.96
N SER A 88 10.31 17.39 -8.49
CA SER A 88 11.55 16.57 -8.36
C SER A 88 11.75 15.70 -7.12
N GLU A 89 10.95 15.84 -6.06
CA GLU A 89 11.06 14.96 -4.88
C GLU A 89 10.09 13.77 -4.94
N ILE A 90 10.63 12.56 -4.76
CA ILE A 90 9.86 11.33 -4.63
C ILE A 90 9.51 11.15 -3.15
N TYR A 91 8.22 11.18 -2.82
CA TYR A 91 7.73 10.86 -1.49
C TYR A 91 7.26 9.42 -1.43
N THR A 92 7.84 8.64 -0.51
CA THR A 92 7.45 7.25 -0.28
C THR A 92 7.24 6.97 1.19
N THR A 93 6.26 6.15 1.50
CA THR A 93 6.06 5.60 2.84
C THR A 93 6.01 4.09 2.73
N TRP A 94 6.96 3.42 3.37
CA TRP A 94 6.96 1.97 3.58
C TRP A 94 6.47 1.68 4.99
N GLU A 95 5.72 0.60 5.12
CA GLU A 95 5.24 0.11 6.39
C GLU A 95 5.65 -1.34 6.56
N PHE A 96 6.27 -1.62 7.71
CA PHE A 96 6.60 -2.95 8.18
C PHE A 96 5.56 -3.41 9.19
N PHE A 97 5.25 -4.70 9.16
CA PHE A 97 4.43 -5.37 10.16
C PHE A 97 5.01 -6.72 10.55
N LEU A 98 4.92 -7.03 11.84
CA LEU A 98 5.18 -8.35 12.40
C LEU A 98 3.87 -8.95 12.92
N TYR A 99 3.47 -10.08 12.35
CA TYR A 99 2.28 -10.81 12.73
C TYR A 99 2.65 -12.18 13.30
N ASN A 100 2.09 -12.50 14.47
CA ASN A 100 2.26 -13.76 15.15
C ASN A 100 1.06 -14.67 14.87
N LYS A 101 1.28 -15.72 14.07
CA LYS A 101 0.23 -16.68 13.72
C LYS A 101 -0.23 -17.54 14.89
N PHE A 102 0.60 -17.71 15.92
CA PHE A 102 0.25 -18.53 17.07
C PHE A 102 -0.78 -17.84 17.96
N ASN A 103 -0.62 -16.54 18.20
CA ASN A 103 -1.53 -15.73 19.00
C ASN A 103 -2.62 -15.01 18.18
N ASP A 104 -2.53 -15.03 16.85
CA ASP A 104 -3.37 -14.24 15.94
C ASP A 104 -3.28 -12.72 16.19
N GLU A 105 -2.07 -12.22 16.41
CA GLU A 105 -1.84 -10.83 16.84
C GLU A 105 -0.75 -10.13 16.03
N TYR A 106 -0.89 -8.81 15.89
CA TYR A 106 0.17 -7.95 15.37
C TYR A 106 1.09 -7.53 16.52
N ASN A 107 2.33 -8.03 16.48
CA ASN A 107 3.30 -7.78 17.53
C ASN A 107 4.00 -6.42 17.38
N ASP A 108 4.19 -5.95 16.14
CA ASP A 108 4.92 -4.71 15.88
C ASP A 108 4.57 -4.12 14.50
N SER A 109 4.72 -2.80 14.37
CA SER A 109 4.60 -2.08 13.10
C SER A 109 5.52 -0.87 13.06
N LYS A 110 6.06 -0.55 11.88
CA LYS A 110 6.96 0.60 11.73
C LYS A 110 6.91 1.22 10.35
N PHE A 111 6.93 2.55 10.31
CA PHE A 111 6.97 3.32 9.07
C PHE A 111 8.37 3.79 8.71
N PHE A 112 8.65 3.86 7.41
CA PHE A 112 9.91 4.34 6.85
C PHE A 112 9.65 5.23 5.64
N THR A 113 10.34 6.36 5.57
CA THR A 113 10.32 7.21 4.37
C THR A 113 11.44 6.86 3.39
N SER A 114 12.51 6.22 3.88
CA SER A 114 13.63 5.73 3.08
C SER A 114 13.43 4.26 2.69
N THR A 115 13.37 4.00 1.38
CA THR A 115 13.32 2.64 0.82
C THR A 115 14.49 1.78 1.29
N SER A 116 15.71 2.31 1.27
CA SER A 116 16.90 1.52 1.63
C SER A 116 16.86 1.09 3.09
N THR A 117 16.43 1.99 3.98
CA THR A 117 16.28 1.73 5.42
C THR A 117 15.17 0.70 5.67
N ALA A 118 14.04 0.81 4.96
CA ALA A 118 12.93 -0.13 5.07
C ALA A 118 13.35 -1.57 4.71
N PHE A 119 14.04 -1.74 3.57
CA PHE A 119 14.55 -3.05 3.14
C PHE A 119 15.64 -3.59 4.06
N MET A 120 16.58 -2.75 4.51
CA MET A 120 17.62 -3.18 5.46
C MET A 120 17.01 -3.68 6.76
N TYR A 121 16.09 -2.92 7.35
CA TYR A 121 15.40 -3.31 8.57
C TYR A 121 14.64 -4.63 8.41
N PHE A 122 13.89 -4.78 7.31
CA PHE A 122 13.16 -6.01 7.00
C PHE A 122 14.09 -7.23 6.87
N ILE A 123 15.20 -7.09 6.14
CA ILE A 123 16.18 -8.14 5.95
C ILE A 123 16.86 -8.52 7.26
N ASP A 124 17.22 -7.53 8.08
CA ASP A 124 17.89 -7.77 9.36
C ASP A 124 16.97 -8.48 10.35
N LEU A 125 15.67 -8.19 10.35
CA LEU A 125 14.69 -8.98 11.09
C LEU A 125 14.54 -10.39 10.55
N ILE A 126 14.60 -10.62 9.24
CA ILE A 126 14.57 -11.99 8.70
C ILE A 126 15.80 -12.78 9.17
N LYS A 127 16.98 -12.14 9.24
CA LYS A 127 18.23 -12.78 9.70
C LYS A 127 18.19 -13.18 11.17
N SER A 128 17.44 -12.46 12.02
CA SER A 128 17.40 -12.69 13.45
C SER A 128 16.38 -13.76 13.88
N LEU A 129 15.58 -14.29 12.95
CA LEU A 129 14.53 -15.30 13.19
C LEU A 129 15.00 -16.74 12.97
#